data_AF-A0A7X5XUI2-F1
#
_entry.id   AF-A0A7X5XUI2-F1
#
_cell.length_a   1.000
_cell.length_b   1.000
_cell.length_c   1.000
_cell.angle_alpha   90.00
_cell.angle_beta   90.00
_cell.angle_gamma   90.00
#
_symmetry.space_group_name_H-M   'P 1'
#
loop_
_entity.id
_entity.type
_entity.pdbx_description
1 polymer ?
#
loop_
_entity_poly.entity_id
_entity_poly.type
_entity_poly.pdbx_seq_one_letter_code
_entity_poly.pdbx_strand_id
1 'polypeptide(L)'
;MTDPLMIGIRFLLFAGPMLVMGLAAFPLYALRRRDREDARIVGGLTTPQPWLCGAGFLASLAGMLVLAASMMGISLSEVDPGMLLTIATETDVGKAWLVRMAALAIALAAALRLDRRPSAAAFALLSAAGTVALASLAWSGHAAAGEGWAGATHRFADALHMIAAAIWIGAIAAFLILLRPAADDARPVRLALAAASLDRFARVGTGCVIVIAATGLINLQMIVGIAQAGRMLPSSYGYLLIAKLALFGAMLALAALNRWRLAPALVTTGGETPERAIRHRLALEAGAAAGILALVALLGVLEP
;
A
#
# COMPACT_ATOMS: atom_id res chain seq x y z
N MET A 1 16.45 -17.44 14.16
CA MET A 1 16.94 -16.38 13.24
C MET A 1 15.77 -16.01 12.35
N THR A 2 15.40 -14.73 12.26
CA THR A 2 14.30 -14.28 11.38
C THR A 2 14.64 -14.61 9.93
N ASP A 3 13.82 -15.43 9.27
CA ASP A 3 14.03 -15.84 7.88
C ASP A 3 13.87 -14.63 6.94
N PRO A 4 14.94 -14.17 6.26
CA PRO A 4 14.85 -13.06 5.31
C PRO A 4 13.82 -13.30 4.20
N LEU A 5 13.59 -14.56 3.83
CA LEU A 5 12.59 -14.93 2.83
C LEU A 5 11.18 -14.57 3.32
N MET A 6 10.87 -14.89 4.57
CA MET A 6 9.57 -14.58 5.19
C MET A 6 9.33 -13.07 5.27
N ILE A 7 10.36 -12.29 5.64
CA ILE A 7 10.28 -10.83 5.69
C ILE A 7 10.05 -10.27 4.28
N GLY A 8 10.78 -10.76 3.27
CA GLY A 8 10.62 -10.34 1.89
C GLY A 8 9.23 -10.62 1.33
N ILE A 9 8.68 -11.81 1.60
CA ILE A 9 7.32 -12.18 1.20
C ILE A 9 6.30 -11.27 1.88
N ARG A 10 6.42 -11.04 3.20
CA ARG A 10 5.52 -10.13 3.92
C ARG A 10 5.59 -8.71 3.36
N PHE A 11 6.79 -8.19 3.08
CA PHE A 11 6.95 -6.89 2.43
C PHE A 11 6.17 -6.82 1.11
N LEU A 12 6.30 -7.82 0.25
CA LEU A 12 5.60 -7.87 -1.03
C LEU A 12 4.08 -8.03 -0.88
N LEU A 13 3.62 -8.80 0.10
CA LEU A 13 2.21 -8.97 0.43
C LEU A 13 1.53 -7.64 0.79
N PHE A 14 2.25 -6.74 1.46
CA PHE A 14 1.73 -5.39 1.73
C PHE A 14 1.96 -4.45 0.53
N ALA A 15 3.19 -4.33 0.06
CA ALA A 15 3.57 -3.34 -0.96
C ALA A 15 2.80 -3.52 -2.28
N GLY A 16 2.64 -4.76 -2.75
CA GLY A 16 2.01 -5.07 -4.03
C GLY A 16 0.55 -4.60 -4.10
N PRO A 17 -0.36 -5.15 -3.27
CA PRO A 17 -1.76 -4.72 -3.23
C PRO A 17 -1.94 -3.23 -2.90
N MET A 18 -1.09 -2.65 -2.04
CA MET A 18 -1.13 -1.20 -1.76
C MET A 18 -0.85 -0.37 -3.02
N LEU A 19 0.16 -0.76 -3.82
CA LEU A 19 0.48 -0.09 -5.08
C LEU A 19 -0.61 -0.31 -6.13
N VAL A 20 -1.12 -1.54 -6.29
CA VAL A 20 -2.23 -1.85 -7.21
C VAL A 20 -3.42 -0.95 -6.92
N MET A 21 -3.87 -0.96 -5.67
CA MET A 21 -5.03 -0.19 -5.21
C MET A 21 -4.79 1.32 -5.34
N GLY A 22 -3.69 1.81 -4.78
CA GLY A 22 -3.41 3.24 -4.68
C GLY A 22 -3.16 3.91 -6.04
N LEU A 23 -2.38 3.27 -6.92
CA LEU A 23 -2.15 3.79 -8.28
C LEU A 23 -3.44 3.79 -9.11
N ALA A 24 -4.33 2.82 -8.90
CA ALA A 24 -5.63 2.77 -9.58
C ALA A 24 -6.63 3.78 -9.02
N ALA A 25 -6.57 4.06 -7.72
CA ALA A 25 -7.40 5.07 -7.07
C ALA A 25 -7.04 6.50 -7.50
N PHE A 26 -5.74 6.78 -7.72
CA PHE A 26 -5.25 8.13 -8.00
C PHE A 26 -5.99 8.83 -9.17
N PRO A 27 -6.12 8.24 -10.38
CA PRO A 27 -6.88 8.84 -11.48
C PRO A 27 -8.36 9.12 -11.17
N LEU A 28 -8.96 8.43 -10.20
CA LEU A 28 -10.38 8.59 -9.87
C LEU A 28 -10.66 9.88 -9.10
N TYR A 29 -9.78 10.24 -8.15
CA TYR A 29 -9.94 11.45 -7.34
C TYR A 29 -9.09 12.63 -7.83
N ALA A 30 -7.97 12.37 -8.52
CA ALA A 30 -7.01 13.40 -8.90
C ALA A 30 -7.24 13.94 -10.32
N LEU A 31 -7.67 13.11 -11.27
CA LEU A 31 -7.79 13.49 -12.69
C LEU A 31 -9.24 13.76 -13.11
N ARG A 32 -9.45 14.55 -14.18
CA ARG A 32 -10.79 14.70 -14.79
C ARG A 32 -11.08 13.50 -15.68
N ARG A 33 -12.37 13.32 -16.04
CA ARG A 33 -12.81 12.18 -16.87
C ARG A 33 -12.07 12.09 -18.21
N ARG A 34 -11.90 13.22 -18.90
CA ARG A 34 -11.19 13.30 -20.17
C ARG A 34 -9.73 12.83 -20.03
N ASP A 35 -9.05 13.26 -18.98
CA ASP A 35 -7.61 12.98 -18.78
C ASP A 35 -7.36 11.51 -18.41
N ARG A 36 -8.26 10.91 -17.61
CA ARG A 36 -8.15 9.49 -17.23
C ARG A 36 -8.54 8.48 -18.32
N GLU A 37 -9.18 8.95 -19.40
CA GLU A 37 -9.53 8.14 -20.57
C GLU A 37 -8.49 8.31 -21.71
N ASP A 38 -7.52 9.22 -21.56
CA ASP A 38 -6.44 9.44 -22.51
C ASP A 38 -5.20 8.57 -22.19
N ALA A 39 -4.96 7.57 -23.04
CA ALA A 39 -3.84 6.63 -22.88
C ALA A 39 -2.45 7.30 -22.90
N ARG A 40 -2.29 8.45 -23.56
CA ARG A 40 -1.00 9.18 -23.58
C ARG A 40 -0.69 9.81 -22.22
N ILE A 41 -1.73 10.11 -21.45
CA ILE A 41 -1.64 10.74 -20.14
C ILE A 41 -1.46 9.67 -19.06
N VAL A 42 -2.33 8.64 -19.06
CA VAL A 42 -2.34 7.63 -17.99
C VAL A 42 -1.49 6.39 -18.29
N GLY A 43 -0.90 6.27 -19.47
CA GLY A 43 -0.09 5.09 -19.85
C GLY A 43 0.95 4.72 -18.80
N GLY A 44 1.70 5.71 -18.28
CA GLY A 44 2.67 5.46 -17.20
C GLY A 44 2.05 4.92 -15.91
N LEU A 45 0.78 5.23 -15.63
CA LEU A 45 0.04 4.75 -14.46
C LEU A 45 -0.59 3.37 -14.69
N THR A 46 -0.91 3.01 -15.94
CA THR A 46 -1.56 1.74 -16.29
C THR A 46 -0.56 0.63 -16.62
N THR A 47 0.55 0.94 -17.30
CA THR A 47 1.57 -0.02 -17.71
C THR A 47 2.15 -0.88 -16.56
N PRO A 48 2.43 -0.34 -15.35
CA PRO A 48 2.95 -1.19 -14.26
C PRO A 48 1.88 -2.09 -13.62
N GLN A 49 0.58 -1.83 -13.84
CA GLN A 49 -0.50 -2.49 -13.10
C GLN A 49 -0.56 -4.02 -13.30
N PRO A 50 -0.47 -4.57 -14.54
CA PRO A 50 -0.48 -6.02 -14.71
C PRO A 50 0.68 -6.71 -13.98
N TRP A 51 1.86 -6.10 -13.99
CA TRP A 51 3.05 -6.62 -13.29
C TRP A 51 2.88 -6.58 -11.78
N LEU A 52 2.33 -5.49 -11.23
CA LEU A 52 2.03 -5.37 -9.80
C LEU A 52 0.99 -6.41 -9.36
N CYS A 53 -0.07 -6.62 -10.14
CA CYS A 53 -1.07 -7.64 -9.88
C CYS A 53 -0.45 -9.05 -9.92
N GLY A 54 0.35 -9.36 -10.94
CA GLY A 54 1.04 -10.64 -11.07
C GLY A 54 2.02 -10.91 -9.93
N ALA A 55 2.84 -9.92 -9.57
CA ALA A 55 3.76 -10.01 -8.45
C ALA A 55 3.03 -10.21 -7.11
N GLY A 56 1.92 -9.48 -6.88
CA GLY A 56 1.09 -9.65 -5.69
C GLY A 56 0.43 -11.02 -5.61
N PHE A 57 0.03 -11.58 -6.75
CA PHE A 57 -0.53 -12.93 -6.85
C PHE A 57 0.53 -13.98 -6.46
N LEU A 58 1.72 -13.91 -7.06
CA LEU A 58 2.82 -14.83 -6.75
C LEU A 58 3.30 -14.70 -5.30
N ALA A 59 3.45 -13.47 -4.79
CA ALA A 59 3.80 -13.23 -3.39
C ALA A 59 2.76 -13.82 -2.43
N SER A 60 1.48 -13.78 -2.80
CA SER A 60 0.43 -14.39 -2.00
C SER A 60 0.40 -15.90 -2.05
N LEU A 61 0.76 -16.51 -3.18
CA LEU A 61 0.93 -17.97 -3.26
C LEU A 61 2.12 -18.41 -2.39
N ALA A 62 3.26 -17.73 -2.52
CA ALA A 62 4.44 -17.98 -1.68
C ALA A 62 4.13 -17.77 -0.18
N GLY A 63 3.37 -16.73 0.16
CA GLY A 63 2.94 -16.47 1.53
C GLY A 63 2.07 -17.57 2.12
N MET A 64 1.19 -18.18 1.32
CA MET A 64 0.39 -19.34 1.79
C MET A 64 1.26 -20.57 2.02
N LEU A 65 2.23 -20.85 1.13
CA LEU A 65 3.18 -21.95 1.32
C LEU A 65 3.99 -21.79 2.61
N VAL A 66 4.51 -20.58 2.86
CA VAL A 66 5.27 -20.27 4.09
C VAL A 66 4.38 -20.36 5.34
N LEU A 67 3.14 -19.86 5.25
CA LEU A 67 2.18 -19.97 6.35
C LEU A 67 1.87 -21.43 6.68
N ALA A 68 1.61 -22.25 5.65
CA ALA A 68 1.29 -23.66 5.82
C ALA A 68 2.45 -24.44 6.48
N ALA A 69 3.67 -24.27 5.97
CA ALA A 69 4.86 -24.86 6.57
C ALA A 69 5.05 -24.43 8.03
N SER A 70 4.87 -23.14 8.30
CA SER A 70 4.99 -22.58 9.65
C SER A 70 3.92 -23.09 10.63
N MET A 71 2.67 -23.26 10.19
CA MET A 71 1.59 -23.77 11.04
C MET A 71 1.78 -25.25 11.37
N MET A 72 2.32 -26.02 10.43
CA MET A 72 2.54 -27.46 10.56
C MET A 72 3.90 -27.81 11.18
N GLY A 73 4.82 -26.85 11.31
CA GLY A 73 6.15 -27.08 11.85
C GLY A 73 7.05 -27.93 10.94
N ILE A 74 6.81 -27.90 9.62
CA ILE A 74 7.51 -28.72 8.61
C ILE A 74 8.30 -27.83 7.64
N SER A 75 9.17 -28.44 6.81
CA SER A 75 9.86 -27.71 5.76
C SER A 75 8.96 -27.35 4.57
N LEU A 76 9.34 -26.34 3.78
CA LEU A 76 8.57 -25.92 2.59
C LEU A 76 8.42 -27.05 1.56
N SER A 77 9.39 -27.97 1.45
CA SER A 77 9.35 -29.10 0.53
C SER A 77 8.37 -30.20 0.93
N GLU A 78 7.94 -30.23 2.20
CA GLU A 78 7.00 -31.20 2.73
C GLU A 78 5.54 -30.75 2.62
N VAL A 79 5.31 -29.49 2.23
CA VAL A 79 3.96 -28.95 2.04
C VAL A 79 3.33 -29.57 0.80
N ASP A 80 2.29 -30.38 0.99
CA ASP A 80 1.52 -30.98 -0.11
C ASP A 80 0.25 -30.16 -0.45
N PRO A 81 -0.33 -30.36 -1.65
CA PRO A 81 -1.56 -29.68 -2.06
C PRO A 81 -2.78 -29.94 -1.18
N GLY A 82 -2.85 -31.11 -0.53
CA GLY A 82 -3.93 -31.46 0.40
C GLY A 82 -3.88 -30.60 1.66
N MET A 83 -2.70 -30.40 2.23
CA MET A 83 -2.51 -29.48 3.37
C MET A 83 -2.93 -28.05 3.02
N LEU A 84 -2.53 -27.57 1.84
CA LEU A 84 -2.92 -26.24 1.36
C LEU A 84 -4.42 -26.12 1.18
N LEU A 85 -5.08 -27.16 0.67
CA LEU A 85 -6.53 -27.19 0.51
C LEU A 85 -7.22 -27.12 1.86
N THR A 86 -6.82 -27.96 2.83
CA THR A 86 -7.35 -27.96 4.20
C THR A 86 -7.21 -26.59 4.84
N ILE A 87 -6.02 -25.99 4.79
CA ILE A 87 -5.81 -24.64 5.34
C ILE A 87 -6.72 -23.63 4.62
N ALA A 88 -6.77 -23.67 3.28
CA ALA A 88 -7.56 -22.74 2.48
C ALA A 88 -9.07 -22.79 2.76
N THR A 89 -9.63 -23.97 3.03
CA THR A 89 -11.08 -24.16 3.20
C THR A 89 -11.53 -24.14 4.66
N GLU A 90 -10.71 -24.63 5.58
CA GLU A 90 -11.10 -24.83 6.98
C GLU A 90 -10.72 -23.66 7.88
N THR A 91 -9.71 -22.87 7.50
CA THR A 91 -9.24 -21.73 8.31
C THR A 91 -9.76 -20.40 7.80
N ASP A 92 -9.92 -19.43 8.69
CA ASP A 92 -10.32 -18.07 8.30
C ASP A 92 -9.24 -17.34 7.50
N VAL A 93 -7.97 -17.58 7.81
CA VAL A 93 -6.83 -17.05 7.03
C VAL A 93 -6.81 -17.64 5.62
N GLY A 94 -7.16 -18.91 5.47
CA GLY A 94 -7.32 -19.60 4.19
C GLY A 94 -8.44 -19.02 3.35
N LYS A 95 -9.63 -18.83 3.93
CA LYS A 95 -10.77 -18.21 3.26
C LYS A 95 -10.46 -16.79 2.82
N ALA A 96 -9.81 -16.00 3.67
CA ALA A 96 -9.35 -14.65 3.33
C ALA A 96 -8.31 -14.67 2.19
N TRP A 97 -7.43 -15.65 2.16
CA TRP A 97 -6.49 -15.85 1.06
C TRP A 97 -7.21 -16.20 -0.26
N LEU A 98 -8.23 -17.06 -0.25
CA LEU A 98 -9.04 -17.35 -1.44
C LEU A 98 -9.71 -16.09 -2.00
N VAL A 99 -10.28 -15.26 -1.12
CA VAL A 99 -10.85 -13.95 -1.47
C VAL A 99 -9.76 -13.05 -2.08
N ARG A 100 -8.55 -13.03 -1.49
CA ARG A 100 -7.41 -12.29 -2.04
C ARG A 100 -7.04 -12.76 -3.45
N MET A 101 -7.03 -14.07 -3.69
CA MET A 101 -6.65 -14.65 -5.00
C MET A 101 -7.66 -14.28 -6.07
N ALA A 102 -8.95 -14.41 -5.76
CA ALA A 102 -10.01 -13.98 -6.65
C ALA A 102 -9.92 -12.46 -6.95
N ALA A 103 -9.70 -11.65 -5.92
CA ALA A 103 -9.55 -10.21 -6.06
C ALA A 103 -8.34 -9.83 -6.92
N LEU A 104 -7.19 -10.46 -6.73
CA LEU A 104 -5.99 -10.21 -7.54
C LEU A 104 -6.15 -10.68 -8.99
N ALA A 105 -6.90 -11.77 -9.24
CA ALA A 105 -7.24 -12.20 -10.60
C ALA A 105 -8.15 -11.19 -11.31
N ILE A 106 -9.18 -10.67 -10.61
CA ILE A 106 -10.05 -9.60 -11.12
C ILE A 106 -9.24 -8.33 -11.38
N ALA A 107 -8.33 -7.97 -10.46
CA ALA A 107 -7.43 -6.83 -10.61
C ALA A 107 -6.53 -7.00 -11.84
N LEU A 108 -5.96 -8.18 -12.08
CA LEU A 108 -5.15 -8.46 -13.27
C LEU A 108 -5.97 -8.29 -14.56
N ALA A 109 -7.19 -8.83 -14.61
CA ALA A 109 -8.08 -8.65 -15.76
C ALA A 109 -8.42 -7.17 -16.01
N ALA A 110 -8.72 -6.41 -14.94
CA ALA A 110 -8.97 -4.97 -15.02
C ALA A 110 -7.72 -4.19 -15.48
N ALA A 111 -6.53 -4.56 -15.00
CA ALA A 111 -5.26 -3.95 -15.40
C ALA A 111 -4.93 -4.19 -16.88
N LEU A 112 -5.12 -5.42 -17.37
CA LEU A 112 -4.94 -5.77 -18.78
C LEU A 112 -5.96 -5.07 -19.69
N ARG A 113 -7.15 -4.74 -19.17
CA ARG A 113 -8.14 -3.92 -19.87
C ARG A 113 -7.73 -2.45 -19.89
N LEU A 114 -7.25 -1.91 -18.76
CA LEU A 114 -6.79 -0.53 -18.65
C LEU A 114 -5.63 -0.23 -19.59
N ASP A 115 -4.66 -1.14 -19.70
CA ASP A 115 -3.51 -0.99 -20.58
C ASP A 115 -3.91 -0.86 -22.06
N ARG A 116 -5.01 -1.52 -22.45
CA ARG A 116 -5.56 -1.43 -23.81
C ARG A 116 -6.51 -0.24 -24.00
N ARG A 117 -7.39 0.00 -23.04
CA ARG A 117 -8.48 0.99 -23.10
C ARG A 117 -8.75 1.59 -21.72
N PRO A 118 -8.06 2.69 -21.37
CA PRO A 118 -8.28 3.38 -20.10
C PRO A 118 -9.73 3.83 -19.96
N SER A 119 -10.34 3.54 -18.82
CA SER A 119 -11.70 3.98 -18.52
C SER A 119 -11.91 4.12 -17.02
N ALA A 120 -12.80 5.04 -16.63
CA ALA A 120 -13.13 5.25 -15.22
C ALA A 120 -13.64 3.96 -14.53
N ALA A 121 -14.44 3.16 -15.25
CA ALA A 121 -14.96 1.90 -14.74
C ALA A 121 -13.86 0.86 -14.50
N ALA A 122 -12.86 0.77 -15.38
CA ALA A 122 -11.77 -0.17 -15.21
C ALA A 122 -10.81 0.26 -14.09
N PHE A 123 -10.57 1.57 -13.90
CA PHE A 123 -9.84 2.09 -12.73
C PHE A 123 -10.60 1.81 -11.42
N ALA A 124 -11.91 2.02 -11.40
CA ALA A 124 -12.75 1.73 -10.24
C ALA A 124 -12.74 0.24 -9.90
N LEU A 125 -12.87 -0.64 -10.90
CA LEU A 125 -12.80 -2.09 -10.70
C LEU A 125 -11.42 -2.51 -10.17
N LEU A 126 -10.34 -2.01 -10.74
CA LEU A 126 -8.98 -2.30 -10.29
C LEU A 126 -8.75 -1.83 -8.85
N SER A 127 -9.15 -0.60 -8.53
CA SER A 127 -9.05 -0.04 -7.18
C SER A 127 -9.88 -0.83 -6.17
N ALA A 128 -11.11 -1.21 -6.52
CA ALA A 128 -11.98 -2.00 -5.66
C ALA A 128 -11.42 -3.41 -5.42
N ALA A 129 -10.95 -4.07 -6.48
CA ALA A 129 -10.31 -5.39 -6.37
C ALA A 129 -9.02 -5.33 -5.55
N GLY A 130 -8.18 -4.30 -5.76
CA GLY A 130 -7.00 -4.04 -4.92
C GLY A 130 -7.36 -3.78 -3.46
N THR A 131 -8.47 -3.09 -3.19
CA THR A 131 -8.97 -2.83 -1.83
C THR A 131 -9.37 -4.13 -1.15
N VAL A 132 -10.11 -5.01 -1.84
CA VAL A 132 -10.50 -6.34 -1.30
C VAL A 132 -9.26 -7.20 -1.05
N ALA A 133 -8.32 -7.23 -1.99
CA ALA A 133 -7.07 -7.97 -1.82
C ALA A 133 -6.28 -7.47 -0.61
N LEU A 134 -6.20 -6.15 -0.41
CA LEU A 134 -5.50 -5.54 0.71
C LEU A 134 -6.22 -5.79 2.04
N ALA A 135 -7.54 -5.57 2.11
CA ALA A 135 -8.34 -5.76 3.32
C ALA A 135 -8.35 -7.22 3.81
N SER A 136 -8.24 -8.19 2.89
CA SER A 136 -8.14 -9.61 3.26
C SER A 136 -6.92 -9.92 4.16
N LEU A 137 -5.87 -9.09 4.13
CA LEU A 137 -4.68 -9.30 4.96
C LEU A 137 -4.95 -9.07 6.45
N ALA A 138 -6.00 -8.32 6.80
CA ALA A 138 -6.41 -8.11 8.21
C ALA A 138 -6.88 -9.41 8.88
N TRP A 139 -7.24 -10.45 8.10
CA TRP A 139 -7.51 -11.80 8.58
C TRP A 139 -6.23 -12.65 8.78
N SER A 140 -5.07 -12.01 8.74
CA SER A 140 -3.78 -12.61 9.09
C SER A 140 -3.03 -11.72 10.10
N GLY A 141 -2.16 -12.31 10.92
CA GLY A 141 -1.39 -11.56 11.93
C GLY A 141 -2.20 -11.16 13.18
N HIS A 142 -1.73 -10.15 13.93
CA HIS A 142 -2.31 -9.80 15.24
C HIS A 142 -3.78 -9.35 15.18
N ALA A 143 -4.22 -8.75 14.07
CA ALA A 143 -5.62 -8.38 13.87
C ALA A 143 -6.55 -9.60 13.78
N ALA A 144 -6.03 -10.75 13.35
CA ALA A 144 -6.79 -11.99 13.28
C ALA A 144 -6.93 -12.70 14.64
N ALA A 145 -6.07 -12.40 15.61
CA ALA A 145 -6.02 -13.12 16.89
C ALA A 145 -7.21 -12.80 17.82
N GLY A 146 -7.92 -11.70 17.59
CA GLY A 146 -9.07 -11.30 18.40
C GLY A 146 -10.38 -11.96 17.95
N GLU A 147 -11.17 -12.39 18.93
CA GLU A 147 -12.53 -12.91 18.74
C GLU A 147 -13.61 -11.84 19.01
N GLY A 148 -14.84 -12.13 18.58
CA GLY A 148 -16.01 -11.29 18.85
C GLY A 148 -15.90 -9.85 18.29
N TRP A 149 -16.58 -8.92 18.97
CA TRP A 149 -16.61 -7.50 18.57
C TRP A 149 -15.23 -6.85 18.59
N ALA A 150 -14.42 -7.16 19.61
CA ALA A 150 -13.06 -6.64 19.75
C ALA A 150 -12.18 -7.03 18.55
N GLY A 151 -12.21 -8.32 18.16
CA GLY A 151 -11.54 -8.80 16.95
C GLY A 151 -12.02 -8.13 15.68
N ALA A 152 -13.34 -7.99 15.50
CA ALA A 152 -13.91 -7.32 14.34
C ALA A 152 -13.47 -5.85 14.23
N THR A 153 -13.45 -5.12 15.35
CA THR A 153 -12.95 -3.74 15.41
C THR A 153 -11.48 -3.65 15.04
N HIS A 154 -10.63 -4.56 15.54
CA HIS A 154 -9.22 -4.58 15.20
C HIS A 154 -9.00 -4.82 13.71
N ARG A 155 -9.66 -5.83 13.12
CA ARG A 155 -9.58 -6.12 11.67
C ARG A 155 -10.05 -4.95 10.82
N PHE A 156 -11.15 -4.31 11.22
CA PHE A 156 -11.66 -3.13 10.51
C PHE A 156 -10.69 -1.95 10.58
N ALA A 157 -10.15 -1.66 11.76
CA ALA A 157 -9.16 -0.60 11.95
C ALA A 157 -7.89 -0.87 11.11
N ASP A 158 -7.40 -2.11 11.12
CA ASP A 158 -6.21 -2.51 10.36
C ASP A 158 -6.43 -2.42 8.84
N ALA A 159 -7.55 -2.94 8.34
CA ALA A 159 -7.91 -2.81 6.92
C ALA A 159 -8.02 -1.32 6.51
N LEU A 160 -8.67 -0.50 7.32
CA LEU A 160 -8.82 0.93 7.04
C LEU A 160 -7.47 1.67 7.10
N HIS A 161 -6.59 1.30 8.03
CA HIS A 161 -5.22 1.80 8.11
C HIS A 161 -4.45 1.50 6.82
N MET A 162 -4.52 0.24 6.36
CA MET A 162 -3.84 -0.21 5.14
C MET A 162 -4.37 0.48 3.89
N ILE A 163 -5.70 0.66 3.78
CA ILE A 163 -6.33 1.38 2.66
C ILE A 163 -5.87 2.85 2.64
N ALA A 164 -5.89 3.54 3.78
CA ALA A 164 -5.42 4.93 3.85
C ALA A 164 -3.91 5.05 3.51
N ALA A 165 -3.09 4.11 3.99
CA ALA A 165 -1.67 4.04 3.63
C ALA A 165 -1.48 3.78 2.12
N ALA A 166 -2.26 2.89 1.54
CA ALA A 166 -2.21 2.57 0.12
C ALA A 166 -2.59 3.76 -0.77
N ILE A 167 -3.59 4.56 -0.39
CA ILE A 167 -3.94 5.79 -1.10
C ILE A 167 -2.75 6.77 -1.12
N TRP A 168 -2.06 6.93 0.00
CA TRP A 168 -0.89 7.81 0.09
C TRP A 168 0.29 7.27 -0.72
N ILE A 169 0.67 6.00 -0.53
CA ILE A 169 1.76 5.35 -1.26
C ILE A 169 1.49 5.34 -2.77
N GLY A 170 0.25 5.06 -3.17
CA GLY A 170 -0.17 5.12 -4.57
C GLY A 170 -0.08 6.51 -5.17
N ALA A 171 -0.41 7.55 -4.40
CA ALA A 171 -0.25 8.93 -4.84
C ALA A 171 1.23 9.30 -5.02
N ILE A 172 2.10 8.87 -4.09
CA ILE A 172 3.56 9.05 -4.22
C ILE A 172 4.05 8.41 -5.52
N ALA A 173 3.66 7.16 -5.78
CA ALA A 173 4.02 6.46 -7.00
C ALA A 173 3.47 7.18 -8.25
N ALA A 174 2.21 7.63 -8.22
CA ALA A 174 1.60 8.34 -9.33
C ALA A 174 2.30 9.67 -9.63
N PHE A 175 2.64 10.48 -8.62
CA PHE A 175 3.39 11.72 -8.82
C PHE A 175 4.81 11.46 -9.32
N LEU A 176 5.50 10.41 -8.86
CA LEU A 176 6.81 10.03 -9.39
C LEU A 176 6.75 9.66 -10.88
N ILE A 177 5.68 8.98 -11.28
CA ILE A 177 5.42 8.62 -12.69
C ILE A 177 5.08 9.87 -13.52
N LEU A 178 4.17 10.72 -13.05
CA LEU A 178 3.73 11.91 -13.79
C LEU A 178 4.84 12.94 -13.95
N LEU A 179 5.72 13.08 -12.95
CA LEU A 179 6.87 13.98 -12.99
C LEU A 179 8.09 13.35 -13.67
N ARG A 180 8.03 12.09 -14.12
CA ARG A 180 9.18 11.45 -14.77
C ARG A 180 9.57 12.23 -16.04
N PRO A 181 10.87 12.55 -16.22
CA PRO A 181 11.35 13.15 -17.45
C PRO A 181 11.09 12.21 -18.62
N ALA A 182 10.46 12.74 -19.66
CA ALA A 182 10.25 12.06 -20.92
C ALA A 182 10.32 13.08 -22.05
N ALA A 183 10.98 12.72 -23.14
CA ALA A 183 10.99 13.52 -24.37
C ALA A 183 9.78 13.13 -25.24
N ASP A 184 8.58 13.42 -24.75
CA ASP A 184 7.32 13.17 -25.47
C ASP A 184 6.37 14.38 -25.42
N ASP A 185 5.47 14.45 -26.40
CA ASP A 185 4.51 15.56 -26.55
C ASP A 185 3.52 15.66 -25.38
N ALA A 186 3.36 14.57 -24.62
CA ALA A 186 2.46 14.52 -23.47
C ALA A 186 3.07 15.08 -22.18
N ARG A 187 4.39 15.34 -22.12
CA ARG A 187 5.06 15.84 -20.92
C ARG A 187 4.48 17.15 -20.37
N PRO A 188 4.25 18.22 -21.17
CA PRO A 188 3.69 19.46 -20.65
C PRO A 188 2.31 19.26 -20.02
N VAL A 189 1.48 18.40 -20.63
CA VAL A 189 0.16 18.05 -20.13
C VAL A 189 0.26 17.27 -18.81
N ARG A 190 1.14 16.28 -18.72
CA ARG A 190 1.36 15.52 -17.47
C ARG A 190 1.85 16.41 -16.32
N LEU A 191 2.74 17.36 -16.59
CA LEU A 191 3.22 18.30 -15.59
C LEU A 191 2.10 19.21 -15.07
N ALA A 192 1.28 19.76 -15.98
CA ALA A 192 0.12 20.56 -15.62
C ALA A 192 -0.90 19.76 -14.80
N LEU A 193 -1.13 18.49 -15.15
CA LEU A 193 -2.00 17.58 -14.39
C LEU A 193 -1.44 17.24 -13.02
N ALA A 194 -0.12 17.02 -12.90
CA ALA A 194 0.54 16.81 -11.62
C ALA A 194 0.33 18.03 -10.71
N ALA A 195 0.56 19.25 -11.21
CA ALA A 195 0.32 20.48 -10.47
C ALA A 195 -1.15 20.62 -10.03
N ALA A 196 -2.11 20.40 -10.93
CA ALA A 196 -3.54 20.47 -10.62
C ALA A 196 -4.02 19.38 -9.64
N SER A 197 -3.32 18.23 -9.63
CA SER A 197 -3.62 17.09 -8.77
C SER A 197 -3.10 17.26 -7.34
N LEU A 198 -2.09 18.11 -7.11
CA LEU A 198 -1.55 18.38 -5.77
C LEU A 198 -2.62 18.90 -4.81
N ASP A 199 -3.47 19.84 -5.23
CA ASP A 199 -4.54 20.39 -4.39
C ASP A 199 -5.64 19.37 -4.07
N ARG A 200 -5.96 18.50 -5.04
CA ARG A 200 -6.96 17.44 -4.85
C ARG A 200 -6.43 16.37 -3.91
N PHE A 201 -5.19 15.96 -4.13
CA PHE A 201 -4.50 15.03 -3.25
C PHE A 201 -4.33 15.62 -1.86
N ALA A 202 -4.07 16.91 -1.71
CA ALA A 202 -3.89 17.54 -0.40
C ALA A 202 -5.10 17.36 0.54
N ARG A 203 -6.32 17.33 0.01
CA ARG A 203 -7.54 17.03 0.79
C ARG A 203 -7.63 15.55 1.15
N VAL A 204 -7.44 14.67 0.16
CA VAL A 204 -7.49 13.21 0.34
C VAL A 204 -6.39 12.75 1.32
N GLY A 205 -5.18 13.28 1.16
CA GLY A 205 -4.01 13.03 2.00
C GLY A 205 -4.24 13.44 3.44
N THR A 206 -4.83 14.62 3.72
CA THR A 206 -5.22 15.00 5.08
C THR A 206 -6.20 13.99 5.69
N GLY A 207 -7.19 13.53 4.93
CA GLY A 207 -8.09 12.46 5.37
C GLY A 207 -7.33 11.16 5.67
N CYS A 208 -6.41 10.75 4.80
CA CYS A 208 -5.58 9.57 5.00
C CYS A 208 -4.73 9.68 6.27
N VAL A 209 -4.12 10.83 6.54
CA VAL A 209 -3.33 11.07 7.76
C VAL A 209 -4.17 10.89 9.02
N ILE A 210 -5.37 11.49 9.04
CA ILE A 210 -6.30 11.37 10.19
C ILE A 210 -6.69 9.91 10.40
N VAL A 211 -7.04 9.21 9.33
CA VAL A 211 -7.43 7.80 9.38
C VAL A 211 -6.27 6.93 9.86
N ILE A 212 -5.07 7.10 9.30
CA ILE A 212 -3.85 6.36 9.71
C ILE A 212 -3.53 6.60 11.18
N ALA A 213 -3.62 7.84 11.66
CA ALA A 213 -3.35 8.17 13.06
C ALA A 213 -4.39 7.53 14.00
N ALA A 214 -5.68 7.67 13.70
CA ALA A 214 -6.76 7.12 14.51
C ALA A 214 -6.73 5.59 14.55
N THR A 215 -6.62 4.95 13.40
CA THR A 215 -6.53 3.48 13.30
C THR A 215 -5.22 2.94 13.86
N GLY A 216 -4.11 3.69 13.72
CA GLY A 216 -2.82 3.33 14.33
C GLY A 216 -2.87 3.32 15.86
N LEU A 217 -3.61 4.26 16.46
CA LEU A 217 -3.84 4.28 17.90
C LEU A 217 -4.71 3.11 18.35
N ILE A 218 -5.75 2.77 17.59
CA ILE A 218 -6.58 1.58 17.84
C ILE A 218 -5.71 0.32 17.77
N ASN A 219 -4.91 0.15 16.73
CA ASN A 219 -4.02 -1.00 16.59
C ASN A 219 -3.01 -1.08 17.74
N LEU A 220 -2.42 0.05 18.17
CA LEU A 220 -1.53 0.08 19.33
C LEU A 220 -2.23 -0.37 20.61
N GLN A 221 -3.44 0.13 20.86
CA GLN A 221 -4.25 -0.27 22.01
C GLN A 221 -4.62 -1.76 21.97
N MET A 222 -4.95 -2.29 20.80
CA MET A 222 -5.40 -3.67 20.63
C MET A 222 -4.26 -4.69 20.68
N ILE A 223 -3.04 -4.30 20.27
CA ILE A 223 -1.87 -5.18 20.25
C ILE A 223 -1.12 -5.14 21.59
N VAL A 224 -0.85 -3.95 22.11
CA VAL A 224 0.04 -3.74 23.27
C VAL A 224 -0.74 -3.30 24.52
N GLY A 225 -1.77 -2.48 24.31
CA GLY A 225 -2.40 -1.73 25.39
C GLY A 225 -1.61 -0.46 25.74
N ILE A 226 -2.25 0.70 25.63
CA ILE A 226 -1.62 2.01 25.86
C ILE A 226 -1.03 2.12 27.28
N ALA A 227 -1.68 1.51 28.28
CA ALA A 227 -1.21 1.52 29.65
C ALA A 227 0.11 0.74 29.84
N GLN A 228 0.37 -0.23 28.97
CA GLN A 228 1.55 -1.09 28.99
C GLN A 228 2.64 -0.61 28.02
N ALA A 229 2.34 0.35 27.13
CA ALA A 229 3.26 0.84 26.11
C ALA A 229 4.60 1.32 26.69
N GLY A 230 4.61 1.93 27.87
CA GLY A 230 5.84 2.36 28.55
C GLY A 230 6.78 1.20 28.93
N ARG A 231 6.24 0.00 29.20
CA ARG A 231 7.03 -1.21 29.53
C ARG A 231 7.56 -1.92 28.29
N MET A 232 6.95 -1.68 27.12
CA MET A 232 7.40 -2.22 25.84
C MET A 232 8.55 -1.41 25.22
N LEU A 233 8.74 -0.14 25.61
CA LEU A 233 9.78 0.73 25.05
C LEU A 233 11.20 0.13 24.99
N PRO A 234 11.70 -0.58 26.02
CA PRO A 234 13.03 -1.19 25.97
C PRO A 234 13.09 -2.51 25.16
N SER A 235 11.99 -2.98 24.54
CA SER A 235 11.96 -4.20 23.74
C SER A 235 12.34 -3.94 22.27
N SER A 236 12.76 -4.99 21.56
CA SER A 236 13.00 -4.92 20.10
C SER A 236 11.76 -4.45 19.34
N TYR A 237 10.57 -4.89 19.77
CA TYR A 237 9.30 -4.44 19.20
C TYR A 237 9.10 -2.93 19.41
N GLY A 238 9.37 -2.43 20.62
CA GLY A 238 9.32 -1.01 20.97
C GLY A 238 10.20 -0.13 20.08
N TYR A 239 11.46 -0.51 19.89
CA TYR A 239 12.38 0.24 19.02
C TYR A 239 11.93 0.29 17.56
N LEU A 240 11.44 -0.83 17.02
CA LEU A 240 10.94 -0.88 15.63
C LEU A 240 9.66 -0.05 15.47
N LEU A 241 8.79 -0.04 16.48
CA LEU A 241 7.60 0.81 16.48
C LEU A 241 7.97 2.30 16.51
N ILE A 242 8.93 2.69 17.36
CA ILE A 242 9.45 4.07 17.41
C ILE A 242 10.05 4.47 16.06
N ALA A 243 10.86 3.60 15.44
CA ALA A 243 11.41 3.84 14.12
C ALA A 243 10.30 4.02 13.05
N LYS A 244 9.23 3.22 13.11
CA LYS A 244 8.06 3.36 12.23
C LYS A 244 7.38 4.71 12.42
N LEU A 245 7.18 5.14 13.67
CA LEU A 245 6.57 6.44 13.98
C LEU A 245 7.47 7.62 13.57
N ALA A 246 8.79 7.50 13.72
CA ALA A 246 9.75 8.50 13.28
C ALA A 246 9.73 8.66 11.74
N LEU A 247 9.71 7.56 11.00
CA LEU A 247 9.55 7.59 9.54
C LEU A 247 8.21 8.21 9.11
N PHE A 248 7.13 7.88 9.83
CA PHE A 248 5.82 8.49 9.57
C PHE A 248 5.84 10.01 9.82
N GLY A 249 6.46 10.46 10.91
CA GLY A 249 6.68 11.89 11.19
C GLY A 249 7.52 12.58 10.11
N ALA A 250 8.58 11.92 9.62
CA ALA A 250 9.39 12.42 8.51
C ALA A 250 8.58 12.55 7.22
N MET A 251 7.72 11.57 6.90
CA MET A 251 6.81 11.66 5.75
C MET A 251 5.83 12.84 5.89
N LEU A 252 5.28 13.09 7.08
CA LEU A 252 4.43 14.25 7.32
C LEU A 252 5.17 15.58 7.11
N ALA A 253 6.41 15.67 7.60
CA ALA A 253 7.24 16.86 7.41
C ALA A 253 7.54 17.10 5.92
N LEU A 254 7.91 16.05 5.18
CA LEU A 254 8.14 16.12 3.74
C LEU A 254 6.88 16.51 2.97
N ALA A 255 5.73 15.91 3.30
CA ALA A 255 4.45 16.23 2.68
C ALA A 255 4.02 17.68 2.95
N ALA A 256 4.22 18.19 4.17
CA ALA A 256 3.97 19.57 4.53
C ALA A 256 4.88 20.55 3.77
N LEU A 257 6.18 20.23 3.68
CA LEU A 257 7.15 20.99 2.89
C LEU A 257 6.78 21.03 1.40
N ASN A 258 6.34 19.89 0.85
CA ASN A 258 5.91 19.77 -0.53
C ASN A 258 4.64 20.61 -0.78
N ARG A 259 3.67 20.57 0.13
CA ARG A 259 2.41 21.32 0.05
C ARG A 259 2.62 22.84 0.15
N TRP A 260 3.38 23.31 1.14
CA TRP A 260 3.42 24.75 1.46
C TRP A 260 4.54 25.52 0.79
N ARG A 261 5.58 24.86 0.27
CA ARG A 261 6.71 25.55 -0.37
C ARG A 261 6.84 25.23 -1.84
N LEU A 262 6.80 23.95 -2.20
CA LEU A 262 7.17 23.52 -3.55
C LEU A 262 6.01 23.49 -4.54
N ALA A 263 4.82 23.07 -4.11
CA ALA A 263 3.64 23.11 -4.96
C ALA A 263 3.34 24.55 -5.47
N PRO A 264 3.39 25.60 -4.63
CA PRO A 264 3.26 26.98 -5.10
C PRO A 264 4.43 27.43 -5.99
N ALA A 265 5.66 26.97 -5.72
CA ALA A 265 6.85 27.31 -6.52
C ALA A 265 6.81 26.70 -7.93
N LEU A 266 6.21 25.52 -8.11
CA LEU A 266 5.97 24.95 -9.44
C LEU A 266 5.07 25.83 -10.29
N VAL A 267 3.99 26.35 -9.70
CA VAL A 267 2.99 27.15 -10.39
C VAL A 267 3.54 28.52 -10.76
N THR A 268 4.37 29.11 -9.89
CA THR A 268 4.84 30.50 -10.02
C THR A 268 6.13 30.64 -10.84
N THR A 269 7.10 29.74 -10.65
CA THR A 269 8.44 29.90 -11.25
C THR A 269 8.66 29.09 -12.52
N GLY A 270 7.82 28.08 -12.81
CA GLY A 270 7.88 27.26 -14.02
C GLY A 270 9.30 26.90 -14.47
N GLY A 271 9.91 25.84 -13.93
CA GLY A 271 11.29 25.49 -14.30
C GLY A 271 11.75 24.11 -13.82
N GLU A 272 12.85 23.63 -14.40
CA GLU A 272 13.41 22.29 -14.14
C GLU A 272 13.89 22.10 -12.68
N THR A 273 14.26 23.19 -12.00
CA THR A 273 14.79 23.19 -10.64
C THR A 273 13.73 22.86 -9.58
N PRO A 274 12.54 23.50 -9.53
CA PRO A 274 11.40 23.06 -8.72
C PRO A 274 10.96 21.62 -8.98
N GLU A 275 10.92 21.18 -10.26
CA GLU A 275 10.52 19.82 -10.64
C GLU A 275 11.47 18.77 -10.02
N ARG A 276 12.79 18.97 -10.17
CA ARG A 276 13.81 18.08 -9.62
C ARG A 276 13.76 18.03 -8.09
N ALA A 277 13.54 19.17 -7.44
CA ALA A 277 13.42 19.25 -5.99
C ALA A 277 12.21 18.47 -5.45
N ILE A 278 11.06 18.55 -6.12
CA ILE A 278 9.86 17.78 -5.75
C ILE A 278 10.08 16.30 -5.94
N ARG A 279 10.63 15.88 -7.10
CA ARG A 279 10.92 14.46 -7.34
C ARG A 279 11.86 13.87 -6.32
N HIS A 280 12.91 14.60 -5.94
CA HIS A 280 13.84 14.13 -4.92
C HIS A 280 13.13 13.93 -3.57
N ARG A 281 12.32 14.89 -3.14
CA ARG A 281 11.57 14.77 -1.87
C ARG A 281 10.52 13.68 -1.91
N LEU A 282 9.86 13.51 -3.05
CA LEU A 282 8.91 12.43 -3.26
C LEU A 282 9.59 11.06 -3.26
N ALA A 283 10.82 10.97 -3.76
CA ALA A 283 11.64 9.77 -3.65
C ALA A 283 12.06 9.50 -2.20
N LEU A 284 12.35 10.53 -1.40
CA LEU A 284 12.57 10.38 0.04
C LEU A 284 11.30 9.90 0.77
N GLU A 285 10.13 10.44 0.42
CA GLU A 285 8.84 9.96 0.94
C GLU A 285 8.59 8.50 0.55
N ALA A 286 8.88 8.12 -0.69
CA ALA A 286 8.78 6.74 -1.15
C ALA A 286 9.75 5.81 -0.39
N GLY A 287 10.98 6.26 -0.14
CA GLY A 287 11.97 5.53 0.66
C GLY A 287 11.52 5.36 2.11
N ALA A 288 10.96 6.40 2.72
CA ALA A 288 10.39 6.32 4.07
C ALA A 288 9.18 5.37 4.13
N ALA A 289 8.30 5.41 3.13
CA ALA A 289 7.17 4.48 3.01
C ALA A 289 7.63 3.03 2.85
N ALA A 290 8.64 2.78 2.00
CA ALA A 290 9.25 1.46 1.87
C ALA A 290 9.90 1.01 3.19
N GLY A 291 10.58 1.91 3.91
CA GLY A 291 11.11 1.66 5.24
C GLY A 291 10.02 1.26 6.24
N ILE A 292 8.88 1.98 6.25
CA ILE A 292 7.72 1.63 7.09
C ILE A 292 7.20 0.23 6.75
N LEU A 293 7.07 -0.12 5.46
CA LEU A 293 6.61 -1.44 5.05
C LEU A 293 7.60 -2.55 5.45
N ALA A 294 8.91 -2.29 5.37
CA ALA A 294 9.93 -3.22 5.84
C ALA A 294 9.88 -3.41 7.36
N LEU A 295 9.69 -2.32 8.12
CA LEU A 295 9.48 -2.39 9.57
C LEU A 295 8.20 -3.16 9.93
N VAL A 296 7.10 -2.96 9.19
CA VAL A 296 5.84 -3.71 9.39
C VAL A 296 6.03 -5.19 9.07
N ALA A 297 6.76 -5.52 8.00
CA ALA A 297 7.10 -6.90 7.66
C ALA A 297 7.90 -7.59 8.77
N LEU A 298 8.86 -6.87 9.38
CA LEU A 298 9.67 -7.36 10.50
C LEU A 298 8.87 -7.48 11.81
N LEU A 299 8.10 -6.44 12.17
CA LEU A 299 7.23 -6.43 13.35
C LEU A 299 6.24 -7.60 13.33
N GLY A 300 5.72 -7.96 12.16
CA GLY A 300 4.77 -9.07 12.02
C GLY A 300 5.35 -10.46 12.25
N VAL A 301 6.65 -10.61 12.48
CA VAL A 301 7.34 -11.86 12.84
C VAL A 301 7.76 -11.85 14.32
N LEU A 302 7.65 -10.70 15.00
CA LEU A 302 8.00 -10.55 16.41
C LEU A 302 6.75 -10.64 17.29
N GLU A 303 6.94 -11.12 18.52
CA GLU A 303 5.93 -11.02 19.57
C GLU A 303 6.00 -9.60 20.21
N PRO A 304 4.85 -8.95 20.47
CA PRO A 304 4.77 -7.63 21.09
C PRO A 304 5.35 -7.55 22.52
#